data_AF-X0TQI8-F1
#
_entry.id   AF-X0TQI8-F1
#
_cell.length_a   1.000
_cell.length_b   1.000
_cell.length_c   1.000
_cell.angle_alpha   90.00
_cell.angle_beta   90.00
_cell.angle_gamma   90.00
#
_symmetry.space_group_name_H-M   'P 1'
#
loop_
_entity.id
_entity.type
_entity.pdbx_description
1 polymer ?
#
loop_
_entity_poly.entity_id
_entity_poly.type
_entity_poly.pdbx_seq_one_letter_code
_entity_poly.pdbx_strand_id
1 'polypeptide(L)'
;QKILKELGGDFIFFPFSLHMEYEKLKEVFLVHKPDIVVNLAQQPSAPFSHKSRIHAVHTTRGNLIGTINMLYAIKETNPEVRLIQIGSMGEYNPAVGISIPEGKFDFAYKNGVIRDAIFPRAPGSVYHASKVASTYYIDCACKWWGLSATDIMQGVVFGNWTPEIEKTELHTRLDSDEAFGTVVNRFIIQALL
;
A
#
# COMPACT_ATOMS: atom_id res chain seq x y z
N GLN A 1 15.25 -15.76 9.67
CA GLN A 1 14.95 -16.26 11.03
C GLN A 1 15.92 -15.74 12.11
N LYS A 2 17.26 -15.70 11.90
CA LYS A 2 18.21 -15.14 12.89
C LYS A 2 18.04 -13.62 13.12
N ILE A 3 17.93 -12.85 12.04
CA ILE A 3 17.72 -11.38 12.01
C ILE A 3 16.51 -10.93 12.83
N LEU A 4 15.41 -11.68 12.79
CA LEU A 4 14.18 -11.28 13.47
C LEU A 4 14.26 -11.40 15.00
N LYS A 5 15.10 -12.32 15.51
CA LYS A 5 15.31 -12.47 16.96
C LYS A 5 16.08 -11.29 17.56
N GLU A 6 16.94 -10.65 16.78
CA GLU A 6 17.74 -9.49 17.22
C GLU A 6 16.88 -8.22 17.38
N LEU A 7 15.71 -8.17 16.74
CA LEU A 7 14.73 -7.08 16.87
C LEU A 7 13.86 -7.18 18.15
N GLY A 8 14.04 -8.22 18.97
CA GLY A 8 13.36 -8.35 20.27
C GLY A 8 11.87 -8.73 20.21
N GLY A 9 11.39 -9.18 19.05
CA GLY A 9 9.99 -9.63 18.87
C GLY A 9 9.88 -11.11 18.47
N ASP A 10 8.74 -11.71 18.79
CA ASP A 10 8.38 -13.07 18.35
C ASP A 10 7.82 -13.03 16.92
N PHE A 11 8.71 -12.84 15.94
CA PHE A 11 8.31 -12.81 14.54
C PHE A 11 8.20 -14.22 13.96
N ILE A 12 7.10 -14.47 13.26
CA ILE A 12 6.86 -15.68 12.47
C ILE A 12 6.85 -15.29 10.99
N PHE A 13 7.51 -16.09 10.16
CA PHE A 13 7.65 -15.81 8.73
C PHE A 13 6.95 -16.87 7.89
N PHE A 14 6.13 -16.41 6.94
CA PHE A 14 5.38 -17.26 6.01
C PHE A 14 5.75 -16.89 4.57
N PRO A 15 6.43 -17.78 3.82
CA PRO A 15 6.75 -17.53 2.42
C PRO A 15 5.58 -17.89 1.52
N PHE A 16 4.83 -16.89 1.06
CA PHE A 16 3.79 -17.06 0.05
C PHE A 16 3.48 -15.74 -0.69
N SER A 17 2.77 -15.85 -1.80
CA SER A 17 2.30 -14.73 -2.62
C SER A 17 0.84 -14.42 -2.34
N LEU A 18 0.55 -13.20 -1.86
CA LEU A 18 -0.82 -12.75 -1.55
C LEU A 18 -1.79 -12.92 -2.72
N HIS A 19 -1.34 -12.68 -3.95
CA HIS A 19 -2.20 -12.71 -5.13
C HIS A 19 -2.40 -14.11 -5.74
N MET A 20 -1.64 -15.11 -5.30
CA MET A 20 -1.68 -16.48 -5.86
C MET A 20 -2.16 -17.52 -4.86
N GLU A 21 -1.95 -17.31 -3.56
CA GLU A 21 -2.07 -18.35 -2.54
C GLU A 21 -3.08 -17.97 -1.44
N TYR A 22 -4.35 -17.79 -1.81
CA TYR A 22 -5.42 -17.37 -0.90
C TYR A 22 -5.62 -18.33 0.29
N GLU A 23 -5.60 -19.65 0.06
CA GLU A 23 -5.81 -20.61 1.14
C GLU A 23 -4.73 -20.52 2.23
N LYS A 24 -3.46 -20.28 1.85
CA LYS A 24 -2.38 -20.04 2.82
C LYS A 24 -2.59 -18.76 3.60
N LEU A 25 -3.03 -17.69 2.93
CA LEU A 25 -3.37 -16.42 3.60
C LEU A 25 -4.48 -16.64 4.64
N LYS A 26 -5.54 -17.34 4.24
CA LYS A 26 -6.68 -17.65 5.12
C LYS A 26 -6.28 -18.52 6.30
N GLU A 27 -5.43 -19.52 6.09
CA GLU A 27 -4.87 -20.36 7.16
C GLU A 27 -4.10 -19.52 8.18
N VAL A 28 -3.22 -18.61 7.72
CA VAL A 28 -2.48 -17.70 8.61
C VAL A 28 -3.42 -16.88 9.48
N PHE A 29 -4.50 -16.35 8.90
CA PHE A 29 -5.50 -15.56 9.63
C PHE A 29 -6.27 -16.40 10.65
N LEU A 30 -6.66 -17.64 10.32
CA LEU A 30 -7.37 -18.53 11.23
C LEU A 30 -6.52 -18.99 12.42
N VAL A 31 -5.25 -19.30 12.15
CA VAL A 31 -4.31 -19.81 13.17
C VAL A 31 -3.82 -18.68 14.07
N HIS A 32 -3.39 -17.55 13.48
CA HIS A 32 -2.73 -16.48 14.22
C HIS A 32 -3.66 -15.34 14.64
N LYS A 33 -4.87 -15.25 14.08
CA LYS A 33 -5.91 -14.29 14.46
C LYS A 33 -5.36 -12.86 14.67
N PRO A 34 -4.76 -12.25 13.64
CA PRO A 34 -4.15 -10.93 13.78
C PRO A 34 -5.19 -9.89 14.22
N ASP A 35 -4.82 -8.93 15.06
CA ASP A 35 -5.68 -7.78 15.39
C ASP A 35 -5.59 -6.67 14.33
N ILE A 36 -4.39 -6.53 13.72
CA ILE A 36 -4.06 -5.49 12.76
C ILE A 36 -3.29 -6.12 11.60
N VAL A 37 -3.61 -5.68 10.38
CA VAL A 37 -2.88 -6.07 9.16
C VAL A 37 -2.31 -4.82 8.52
N VAL A 38 -0.99 -4.77 8.32
CA VAL A 38 -0.32 -3.68 7.58
C VAL A 38 0.05 -4.17 6.19
N ASN A 39 -0.61 -3.64 5.15
CA ASN A 39 -0.40 -4.09 3.77
C ASN A 39 0.68 -3.27 3.06
N LEU A 40 1.91 -3.78 3.11
CA LEU A 40 3.05 -3.28 2.31
C LEU A 40 3.26 -4.07 1.00
N ALA A 41 2.51 -5.15 0.80
CA ALA A 41 2.78 -6.18 -0.20
C ALA A 41 2.14 -5.84 -1.56
N GLN A 42 2.63 -4.78 -2.18
CA GLN A 42 2.24 -4.34 -3.52
C GLN A 42 3.48 -3.90 -4.30
N GLN A 43 3.46 -4.09 -5.62
CA GLN A 43 4.48 -3.57 -6.54
C GLN A 43 4.44 -2.03 -6.48
N PRO A 44 5.46 -1.33 -5.95
CA PRO A 44 5.38 0.09 -5.60
C PRO A 44 5.97 1.06 -6.64
N SER A 45 6.54 0.55 -7.73
CA SER A 45 7.29 1.32 -8.72
C SER A 45 6.43 1.75 -9.91
N ALA A 46 6.29 3.06 -10.09
CA ALA A 46 5.70 3.65 -11.28
C ALA A 46 6.52 3.36 -12.56
N PRO A 47 7.85 3.59 -12.60
CA PRO A 47 8.65 3.25 -13.78
C PRO A 47 8.59 1.78 -14.17
N PHE A 48 8.65 0.86 -13.20
CA PHE A 48 8.50 -0.58 -13.45
C PHE A 48 7.15 -0.86 -14.11
N SER A 49 6.07 -0.29 -13.58
CA SER A 49 4.71 -0.51 -14.09
C SER A 49 4.53 -0.04 -15.55
N HIS A 50 5.34 0.91 -16.00
CA HIS A 50 5.32 1.46 -17.37
C HIS A 50 6.30 0.79 -18.33
N LYS A 51 7.22 -0.04 -17.83
CA LYS A 51 8.30 -0.60 -18.64
C LYS A 51 7.80 -1.38 -19.86
N SER A 52 6.74 -2.16 -19.71
CA SER A 52 6.05 -2.81 -20.83
C SER A 52 4.70 -3.41 -20.40
N ARG A 53 3.91 -3.91 -21.37
CA ARG A 53 2.61 -4.56 -21.12
C ARG A 53 2.68 -5.64 -20.03
N ILE A 54 3.72 -6.48 -20.02
CA ILE A 54 3.85 -7.55 -19.02
C ILE A 54 4.07 -7.01 -17.60
N HIS A 55 4.80 -5.88 -17.46
CA HIS A 55 5.03 -5.24 -16.17
C HIS A 55 3.77 -4.51 -15.66
N ALA A 56 3.03 -3.88 -16.56
CA ALA A 56 1.72 -3.28 -16.26
C ALA A 56 0.74 -4.35 -15.75
N VAL A 57 0.59 -5.46 -16.47
CA VAL A 57 -0.26 -6.59 -16.06
C VAL A 57 0.21 -7.19 -14.75
N HIS A 58 1.51 -7.38 -14.57
CA HIS A 58 2.07 -7.89 -13.31
C HIS A 58 1.72 -6.99 -12.12
N THR A 59 1.89 -5.67 -12.28
CA THR A 59 1.56 -4.67 -11.24
C THR A 59 0.08 -4.74 -10.88
N THR A 60 -0.80 -4.67 -11.88
CA THR A 60 -2.25 -4.72 -11.66
C THR A 60 -2.69 -6.03 -11.03
N ARG A 61 -2.19 -7.18 -11.53
CA ARG A 61 -2.55 -8.50 -11.01
C ARG A 61 -2.09 -8.66 -9.56
N GLY A 62 -0.83 -8.35 -9.28
CA GLY A 62 -0.26 -8.48 -7.93
C GLY A 62 -0.99 -7.60 -6.93
N ASN A 63 -1.20 -6.33 -7.26
CA ASN A 63 -1.77 -5.36 -6.33
C ASN A 63 -3.27 -5.61 -6.11
N LEU A 64 -4.05 -5.76 -7.18
CA LEU A 64 -5.51 -5.82 -7.07
C LEU A 64 -6.02 -7.17 -6.57
N ILE A 65 -5.49 -8.28 -7.09
CA ILE A 65 -5.89 -9.62 -6.59
C ILE A 65 -5.40 -9.80 -5.16
N GLY A 66 -4.20 -9.31 -4.82
CA GLY A 66 -3.70 -9.32 -3.45
C GLY A 66 -4.61 -8.57 -2.48
N THR A 67 -5.06 -7.36 -2.84
CA THR A 67 -6.02 -6.58 -2.04
C THR A 67 -7.36 -7.33 -1.87
N ILE A 68 -7.92 -7.88 -2.95
CA ILE A 68 -9.18 -8.65 -2.88
C ILE A 68 -9.02 -9.85 -1.95
N ASN A 69 -7.97 -10.65 -2.13
CA ASN A 69 -7.69 -11.81 -1.29
C ASN A 69 -7.56 -11.42 0.18
N MET A 70 -6.88 -10.32 0.49
CA MET A 70 -6.76 -9.82 1.86
C MET A 70 -8.10 -9.41 2.46
N LEU A 71 -8.93 -8.68 1.71
CA LEU A 71 -10.25 -8.25 2.19
C LEU A 71 -11.18 -9.45 2.45
N TYR A 72 -11.16 -10.46 1.58
CA TYR A 72 -11.91 -11.70 1.79
C TYR A 72 -11.36 -12.51 2.97
N ALA A 73 -10.05 -12.59 3.15
CA ALA A 73 -9.44 -13.26 4.30
C ALA A 73 -9.89 -12.61 5.61
N ILE A 74 -9.86 -11.27 5.71
CA ILE A 74 -10.39 -10.53 6.87
C ILE A 74 -11.88 -10.88 7.09
N LYS A 75 -12.70 -10.67 6.05
CA LYS A 75 -14.15 -10.89 6.12
C LYS A 75 -14.53 -12.31 6.56
N GLU A 76 -13.85 -13.33 6.05
CA GLU A 76 -14.19 -14.74 6.28
C GLU A 76 -13.65 -15.30 7.59
N THR A 77 -12.64 -14.65 8.20
CA THR A 77 -11.96 -15.17 9.39
C THR A 77 -12.25 -14.33 10.63
N ASN A 78 -12.02 -13.02 10.55
CA ASN A 78 -12.25 -12.07 11.63
C ASN A 78 -12.52 -10.67 11.07
N PRO A 79 -13.78 -10.23 10.94
CA PRO A 79 -14.13 -8.89 10.45
C PRO A 79 -13.65 -7.73 11.34
N GLU A 80 -13.28 -7.99 12.60
CA GLU A 80 -12.82 -6.96 13.54
C GLU A 80 -11.36 -6.53 13.30
N VAL A 81 -10.64 -7.22 12.41
CA VAL A 81 -9.26 -6.86 12.06
C VAL A 81 -9.20 -5.47 11.44
N ARG A 82 -8.29 -4.63 11.95
CA ARG A 82 -8.02 -3.32 11.35
C ARG A 82 -7.00 -3.47 10.22
N LEU A 83 -7.40 -3.13 9.01
CA LEU A 83 -6.52 -3.02 7.87
C LEU A 83 -5.85 -1.63 7.85
N ILE A 84 -4.52 -1.60 7.84
CA ILE A 84 -3.72 -0.42 7.48
C ILE A 84 -3.20 -0.63 6.07
N GLN A 85 -3.81 0.05 5.12
CA GLN A 85 -3.40 0.06 3.73
C GLN A 85 -2.42 1.20 3.50
N ILE A 86 -1.33 0.92 2.78
CA ILE A 86 -0.50 2.00 2.23
C ILE A 86 -1.05 2.37 0.86
N GLY A 87 -1.66 3.53 0.76
CA GLY A 87 -2.07 4.20 -0.48
C GLY A 87 -0.90 4.93 -1.12
N SER A 88 -1.17 6.01 -1.85
CA SER A 88 -0.12 6.90 -2.37
C SER A 88 -0.65 8.30 -2.62
N MET A 89 0.14 9.33 -2.28
CA MET A 89 -0.18 10.70 -2.72
C MET A 89 -0.27 10.84 -4.24
N GLY A 90 0.37 9.94 -4.99
CA GLY A 90 0.29 9.87 -6.46
C GLY A 90 -1.06 9.39 -7.01
N GLU A 91 -2.03 9.08 -6.14
CA GLU A 91 -3.44 8.88 -6.53
C GLU A 91 -4.14 10.19 -6.91
N TYR A 92 -3.63 11.32 -6.42
CA TYR A 92 -4.13 12.66 -6.70
C TYR A 92 -3.27 13.36 -7.75
N ASN A 93 -3.85 14.38 -8.39
CA ASN A 93 -3.10 15.28 -9.25
C ASN A 93 -2.88 16.61 -8.52
N PRO A 94 -1.66 16.99 -8.13
CA PRO A 94 -1.40 18.30 -7.52
C PRO A 94 -1.52 19.47 -8.50
N ALA A 95 -1.52 19.22 -9.81
CA ALA A 95 -1.57 20.26 -10.84
C ALA A 95 -2.95 20.90 -11.02
N VAL A 96 -3.99 20.46 -10.31
CA VAL A 96 -5.32 21.12 -10.33
C VAL A 96 -5.37 22.43 -9.54
N GLY A 97 -4.30 22.80 -8.82
CA GLY A 97 -4.19 24.13 -8.20
C GLY A 97 -5.11 24.35 -7.00
N ILE A 98 -5.61 23.28 -6.39
CA ILE A 98 -6.44 23.30 -5.19
C ILE A 98 -5.81 22.46 -4.09
N SER A 99 -6.14 22.75 -2.83
CA SER A 99 -5.74 21.92 -1.70
C SER A 99 -6.35 20.53 -1.82
N ILE A 100 -5.51 19.50 -1.73
CA ILE A 100 -5.94 18.09 -1.73
C ILE A 100 -6.29 17.72 -0.28
N PRO A 101 -7.53 17.30 0.01
CA PRO A 101 -7.93 16.84 1.33
C PRO A 101 -7.49 15.39 1.57
N GLU A 102 -7.54 14.95 2.83
CA GLU A 102 -7.24 13.58 3.22
C GLU A 102 -8.37 12.62 2.83
N GLY A 103 -8.32 12.10 1.60
CA GLY A 103 -9.21 11.04 1.15
C GLY A 103 -10.57 11.50 0.63
N LYS A 104 -11.27 12.34 1.40
CA LYS A 104 -12.67 12.72 1.16
C LYS A 104 -12.92 14.23 1.22
N PHE A 105 -14.06 14.65 0.68
CA PHE A 105 -14.49 16.05 0.65
C PHE A 105 -16.01 16.18 0.61
N ASP A 106 -16.50 17.35 1.02
CA ASP A 106 -17.89 17.73 0.86
C ASP A 106 -18.17 18.11 -0.61
N PHE A 107 -18.88 17.22 -1.30
CA PHE A 107 -19.31 17.44 -2.67
C PHE A 107 -20.70 18.11 -2.70
N ALA A 108 -20.75 19.32 -3.25
CA ALA A 108 -21.99 20.05 -3.51
C ALA A 108 -22.30 20.03 -5.02
N TYR A 109 -23.47 19.52 -5.40
CA TYR A 109 -23.95 19.59 -6.79
C TYR A 109 -24.97 20.72 -6.98
N LYS A 110 -25.30 21.04 -8.23
CA LYS A 110 -26.13 22.20 -8.63
C LYS A 110 -27.47 22.37 -7.88
N ASN A 111 -27.99 21.33 -7.26
CA ASN A 111 -29.22 21.35 -6.46
C ASN A 111 -29.01 21.77 -4.99
N GLY A 112 -27.79 22.18 -4.61
CA GLY A 112 -27.45 22.60 -3.25
C GLY A 112 -27.30 21.45 -2.25
N VAL A 113 -27.46 20.20 -2.69
CA VAL A 113 -27.29 19.02 -1.84
C VAL A 113 -25.81 18.73 -1.65
N ILE A 114 -25.37 18.70 -0.40
CA ILE A 114 -24.00 18.36 0.01
C ILE A 114 -23.94 16.88 0.43
N ARG A 115 -22.91 16.17 -0.02
CA ARG A 115 -22.63 14.76 0.33
C ARG A 115 -21.14 14.55 0.53
N ASP A 116 -20.79 13.70 1.49
CA ASP A 116 -19.42 13.17 1.61
C ASP A 116 -19.09 12.32 0.38
N ALA A 117 -17.94 12.56 -0.23
CA ALA A 117 -17.46 11.83 -1.39
C ALA A 117 -15.94 11.61 -1.33
N ILE A 118 -15.47 10.52 -1.96
CA ILE A 118 -14.04 10.34 -2.18
C ILE A 118 -13.54 11.46 -3.11
N PHE A 119 -12.46 12.13 -2.71
CA PHE A 119 -11.87 13.19 -3.49
C PHE A 119 -11.39 12.67 -4.86
N PRO A 120 -11.60 13.41 -5.97
CA PRO A 120 -11.27 12.93 -7.31
C PRO A 120 -9.84 12.44 -7.44
N ARG A 121 -9.68 11.26 -8.04
CA ARG A 121 -8.38 10.63 -8.29
C ARG A 121 -7.94 10.84 -9.73
N ALA A 122 -6.65 11.06 -9.93
CA ALA A 122 -6.05 11.30 -11.23
C ALA A 122 -4.62 10.71 -11.26
N PRO A 123 -4.50 9.38 -11.24
CA PRO A 123 -3.22 8.69 -11.10
C PRO A 123 -2.34 8.88 -12.34
N GLY A 124 -1.04 9.13 -12.12
CA GLY A 124 -0.06 9.33 -13.19
C GLY A 124 0.62 8.05 -13.71
N SER A 125 0.28 6.86 -13.19
CA SER A 125 0.87 5.59 -13.65
C SER A 125 -0.03 4.38 -13.45
N VAL A 126 0.30 3.24 -14.07
CA VAL A 126 -0.39 1.96 -13.83
C VAL A 126 -0.28 1.54 -12.36
N TYR A 127 0.89 1.74 -11.74
CA TYR A 127 1.06 1.57 -10.29
C TYR A 127 0.07 2.44 -9.49
N HIS A 128 0.02 3.75 -9.74
CA HIS A 128 -0.87 4.64 -9.03
C HIS A 128 -2.34 4.31 -9.29
N ALA A 129 -2.70 3.91 -10.51
CA ALA A 129 -4.05 3.46 -10.83
C ALA A 129 -4.43 2.19 -10.06
N SER A 130 -3.49 1.27 -9.83
CA SER A 130 -3.73 0.10 -8.99
C SER A 130 -3.95 0.44 -7.51
N LYS A 131 -3.31 1.51 -7.01
CA LYS A 131 -3.55 2.05 -5.66
C LYS A 131 -4.96 2.64 -5.55
N VAL A 132 -5.31 3.53 -6.50
CA VAL A 132 -6.68 4.07 -6.62
C VAL A 132 -7.73 2.96 -6.60
N ALA A 133 -7.57 1.93 -7.45
CA ALA A 133 -8.52 0.82 -7.49
C ALA A 133 -8.57 0.03 -6.16
N SER A 134 -7.43 -0.15 -5.48
CA SER A 134 -7.40 -0.76 -4.14
C SER A 134 -8.19 0.08 -3.11
N THR A 135 -8.04 1.40 -3.13
CA THR A 135 -8.78 2.34 -2.28
C THR A 135 -10.29 2.16 -2.44
N TYR A 136 -10.78 2.05 -3.68
CA TYR A 136 -12.20 1.80 -3.95
C TYR A 136 -12.65 0.41 -3.52
N TYR A 137 -11.83 -0.63 -3.69
CA TYR A 137 -12.18 -1.97 -3.20
C TYR A 137 -12.30 -2.01 -1.69
N ILE A 138 -11.39 -1.34 -0.99
CA ILE A 138 -11.40 -1.24 0.48
C ILE A 138 -12.62 -0.43 0.94
N ASP A 139 -12.89 0.74 0.37
CA ASP A 139 -14.06 1.56 0.70
C ASP A 139 -15.38 0.78 0.49
N CYS A 140 -15.49 0.03 -0.62
CA CYS A 140 -16.62 -0.86 -0.85
C CYS A 140 -16.72 -1.95 0.22
N ALA A 141 -15.61 -2.62 0.58
CA ALA A 141 -15.60 -3.64 1.61
C ALA A 141 -15.99 -3.09 2.99
N CYS A 142 -15.53 -1.89 3.35
CA CYS A 142 -15.95 -1.19 4.58
C CYS A 142 -17.46 -0.93 4.57
N LYS A 143 -18.02 -0.46 3.44
CA LYS A 143 -19.46 -0.16 3.31
C LYS A 143 -20.34 -1.41 3.28
N TRP A 144 -19.92 -2.45 2.57
CA TRP A 144 -20.73 -3.65 2.34
C TRP A 144 -20.60 -4.68 3.46
N TRP A 145 -19.41 -4.80 4.04
CA TRP A 145 -19.10 -5.85 5.01
C TRP A 145 -18.77 -5.31 6.39
N GLY A 146 -18.77 -3.99 6.59
CA GLY A 146 -18.46 -3.37 7.89
C GLY A 146 -17.00 -3.50 8.30
N LEU A 147 -16.08 -3.74 7.35
CA LEU A 147 -14.65 -3.83 7.67
C LEU A 147 -14.08 -2.49 8.14
N SER A 148 -13.03 -2.57 8.95
CA SER A 148 -12.29 -1.39 9.42
C SER A 148 -10.97 -1.23 8.68
N ALA A 149 -10.81 -0.10 7.98
CA ALA A 149 -9.57 0.20 7.26
C ALA A 149 -9.11 1.65 7.44
N THR A 150 -7.80 1.86 7.42
CA THR A 150 -7.13 3.15 7.34
C THR A 150 -6.21 3.13 6.13
N ASP A 151 -6.45 4.04 5.18
CA ASP A 151 -5.65 4.16 3.96
C ASP A 151 -4.69 5.35 4.09
N ILE A 152 -3.39 5.06 4.16
CA ILE A 152 -2.34 6.04 4.39
C ILE A 152 -1.82 6.52 3.03
N MET A 153 -2.18 7.75 2.65
CA MET A 153 -1.68 8.41 1.44
C MET A 153 -0.21 8.82 1.60
N GLN A 154 0.68 7.84 1.50
CA GLN A 154 2.10 8.07 1.76
C GLN A 154 2.76 8.91 0.65
N GLY A 155 3.60 9.86 1.07
CA GLY A 155 4.51 10.59 0.18
C GLY A 155 5.75 9.79 -0.20
N VAL A 156 6.73 10.45 -0.81
CA VAL A 156 8.02 9.82 -1.14
C VAL A 156 8.82 9.59 0.14
N VAL A 157 9.20 8.33 0.38
CA VAL A 157 10.11 7.96 1.47
C VAL A 157 11.56 8.21 1.06
N PHE A 158 12.36 8.72 2.01
CA PHE A 158 13.79 8.95 1.85
C PHE A 158 14.55 8.51 3.11
N GLY A 159 15.85 8.25 2.95
CA GLY A 159 16.70 7.67 3.99
C GLY A 159 16.67 6.14 4.01
N ASN A 160 17.62 5.56 4.72
CA ASN A 160 17.79 4.11 4.93
C ASN A 160 18.16 3.75 6.38
N TRP A 161 17.95 4.69 7.30
CA TRP A 161 18.36 4.56 8.70
C TRP A 161 17.17 4.74 9.63
N THR A 162 17.14 3.93 10.70
CA THR A 162 16.25 4.09 11.86
C THR A 162 17.04 3.78 13.13
N PRO A 163 16.58 4.21 14.33
CA PRO A 163 17.25 3.88 15.58
C PRO A 163 17.42 2.36 15.81
N GLU A 164 16.48 1.54 15.31
CA GLU A 164 16.58 0.08 15.36
C GLU A 164 17.75 -0.44 14.52
N ILE A 165 18.02 0.17 13.36
CA ILE A 165 19.18 -0.19 12.51
C ILE A 165 20.49 0.13 13.25
N GLU A 166 20.59 1.28 13.92
CA GLU A 166 21.78 1.63 14.72
C GLU A 166 22.00 0.63 15.88
N LYS A 167 20.92 0.18 16.51
CA LYS A 167 21.03 -0.75 17.64
C LYS A 167 21.37 -2.18 17.21
N THR A 168 20.91 -2.60 16.04
CA THR A 168 20.95 -4.01 15.61
C THR A 168 21.92 -4.29 14.47
N GLU A 169 22.40 -3.26 13.78
CA GLU A 169 23.19 -3.38 12.54
C GLU A 169 22.45 -4.15 11.43
N LEU A 170 21.12 -4.23 11.51
CA LEU A 170 20.26 -4.87 10.52
C LEU A 170 19.84 -3.87 9.45
N HIS A 171 20.68 -3.69 8.43
CA HIS A 171 20.42 -2.72 7.37
C HIS A 171 19.23 -3.11 6.48
N THR A 172 18.48 -2.09 6.07
CA THR A 172 17.46 -2.20 5.01
C THR A 172 18.04 -1.87 3.64
N ARG A 173 17.28 -2.14 2.57
CA ARG A 173 17.65 -1.79 1.19
C ARG A 173 17.73 -0.27 1.00
N LEU A 174 18.63 0.18 0.12
CA LEU A 174 18.68 1.55 -0.39
C LEU A 174 18.71 1.50 -1.91
N ASP A 175 17.62 1.91 -2.55
CA ASP A 175 17.47 1.86 -4.00
C ASP A 175 17.89 3.18 -4.65
N SER A 176 18.74 3.09 -5.68
CA SER A 176 19.24 4.23 -6.44
C SER A 176 19.10 4.07 -7.96
N ASP A 177 18.55 2.94 -8.42
CA ASP A 177 18.30 2.70 -9.84
C ASP A 177 17.08 3.48 -10.34
N GLU A 178 16.87 3.49 -11.65
CA GLU A 178 15.79 4.23 -12.29
C GLU A 178 14.40 3.61 -12.08
N ALA A 179 14.33 2.31 -11.73
CA ALA A 179 13.07 1.61 -11.54
C ALA A 179 12.55 1.77 -10.11
N PHE A 180 13.36 1.53 -9.08
CA PHE A 180 12.91 1.51 -7.68
C PHE A 180 13.44 2.67 -6.84
N GLY A 181 14.50 3.35 -7.29
CA GLY A 181 15.05 4.50 -6.58
C GLY A 181 14.10 5.70 -6.58
N THR A 182 13.92 6.30 -5.39
CA THR A 182 13.15 7.54 -5.22
C THR A 182 14.04 8.78 -5.38
N VAL A 183 13.43 9.93 -5.71
CA VAL A 183 14.17 11.14 -6.16
C VAL A 183 15.28 11.57 -5.19
N VAL A 184 14.98 11.65 -3.88
CA VAL A 184 15.95 12.12 -2.87
C VAL A 184 17.09 11.12 -2.71
N ASN A 185 16.77 9.82 -2.57
CA ASN A 185 17.79 8.78 -2.43
C ASN A 185 18.69 8.69 -3.67
N ARG A 186 18.11 8.82 -4.87
CA ARG A 186 18.88 8.88 -6.13
C ARG A 186 19.82 10.07 -6.19
N PHE A 187 19.36 11.26 -5.83
CA PHE A 187 20.19 12.46 -5.82
C PHE A 187 21.33 12.37 -4.80
N ILE A 188 21.08 11.83 -3.61
CA ILE A 188 22.13 11.60 -2.60
C ILE A 188 23.21 10.68 -3.16
N ILE A 189 22.82 9.55 -3.77
CA ILE A 189 23.79 8.61 -4.32
C ILE A 189 24.53 9.19 -5.52
N GLN A 190 23.84 9.92 -6.41
CA GLN A 190 24.45 10.61 -7.55
C GLN A 190 25.45 11.70 -7.13
N ALA A 191 25.27 12.33 -5.97
CA ALA A 191 26.20 13.34 -5.47
C ALA A 191 27.47 12.72 -4.84
N LEU A 192 27.43 11.43 -4.49
CA LEU A 192 28.54 10.71 -3.87
C LEU A 192 29.36 9.87 -4.86
N LEU A 193 28.83 9.65 -6.07
CA LEU A 193 29.46 8.94 -7.18
C LEU A 193 30.17 9.92 -8.13
#